data_AF-A0A1L6RDM4-F1
#
_entry.id   AF-A0A1L6RDM4-F1
#
_cell.length_a   1.000
_cell.length_b   1.000
_cell.length_c   1.000
_cell.angle_alpha   90.00
_cell.angle_beta   90.00
_cell.angle_gamma   90.00
#
_symmetry.space_group_name_H-M   'P 1'
#
loop_
_entity.id
_entity.type
_entity.pdbx_description
1 polymer ?
#
loop_
_entity_poly.entity_id
_entity_poly.type
_entity_poly.pdbx_seq_one_letter_code
_entity_poly.pdbx_strand_id
1 'polypeptide(L)' 'MVEKKQLPNNMLKVKIIGKTNEDVVTSRQFYVKQGTTITELNQLAQLMLQLGAEIAIDKITTVDTKAHLFNPNTITN' A
#
# COMPACT_ATOMS: atom_id res chain seq x y z
N MET A 1 24.85 9.15 14.31
CA MET A 1 24.46 9.10 12.89
C MET A 1 23.55 7.88 12.73
N VAL A 2 22.30 8.06 12.31
CA VAL A 2 21.37 6.92 12.14
C VAL A 2 21.77 6.18 10.86
N GLU A 3 22.26 4.95 10.99
CA GLU A 3 22.53 4.08 9.84
C GLU A 3 21.24 3.97 9.02
N LYS A 4 21.28 4.47 7.78
CA LYS A 4 20.22 4.21 6.81
C LYS A 4 20.28 2.71 6.53
N LYS A 5 19.41 1.94 7.20
CA LYS A 5 19.21 0.51 6.97
C LYS A 5 18.96 0.32 5.47
N GLN A 6 19.99 -0.11 4.74
CA GLN A 6 19.88 -0.32 3.30
C GLN A 6 18.83 -1.40 3.10
N LEU A 7 17.81 -1.07 2.30
CA LEU A 7 16.81 -2.05 1.92
C LEU A 7 17.51 -3.15 1.12
N PRO A 8 17.14 -4.42 1.31
CA PRO A 8 17.63 -5.48 0.44
C PRO A 8 17.36 -5.06 -1.01
N ASN A 9 18.37 -5.19 -1.88
CA ASN A 9 18.40 -4.62 -3.24
C ASN A 9 17.19 -4.94 -4.14
N ASN A 10 16.29 -5.83 -3.72
CA ASN A 10 15.14 -6.30 -4.49
C ASN A 10 13.79 -6.03 -3.78
N MET A 11 13.72 -5.01 -2.91
CA MET A 11 12.47 -4.64 -2.24
C MET A 11 12.02 -3.23 -2.66
N LEU A 12 10.73 -3.11 -2.94
CA LEU A 12 10.02 -1.89 -3.26
C LEU A 12 9.24 -1.42 -2.04
N LYS A 13 9.40 -0.16 -1.66
CA LYS A 13 8.58 0.41 -0.60
C LYS A 13 7.23 0.86 -1.14
N VAL A 14 6.14 0.38 -0.55
CA VAL A 14 4.77 0.79 -0.86
C VAL A 14 4.11 1.42 0.36
N LYS A 15 3.23 2.38 0.10
CA LYS A 15 2.42 3.07 1.10
C LYS A 15 0.96 2.84 0.74
N ILE A 16 0.21 2.31 1.71
CA ILE A 16 -1.24 2.18 1.63
C ILE A 16 -1.83 3.28 2.54
N ILE A 17 -2.72 4.08 1.96
CA ILE A 17 -3.47 5.13 2.63
C ILE A 17 -4.90 4.64 2.71
N GLY A 18 -5.44 4.60 3.91
CA GLY A 18 -6.80 4.18 4.17
C GLY A 18 -7.43 5.03 5.26
N LYS A 19 -8.60 4.59 5.71
CA LYS A 19 -9.34 5.19 6.82
C LYS A 19 -9.72 4.15 7.85
N THR A 20 -9.86 4.59 9.08
CA THR A 20 -10.43 3.78 10.19
C THR A 20 -11.89 4.12 10.42
N ASN A 21 -12.56 3.35 11.28
CA ASN A 21 -13.96 3.58 11.70
C ASN A 21 -14.19 4.97 12.33
N GLU A 22 -13.12 5.62 12.79
CA GLU A 22 -13.17 6.95 13.41
C GLU A 22 -12.91 8.07 12.38
N ASP A 23 -12.96 7.75 11.08
CA ASP A 23 -12.61 8.63 9.95
C ASP A 23 -11.16 9.17 10.00
N VAL A 24 -10.30 8.53 10.79
CA VAL A 24 -8.88 8.87 10.86
C VAL A 24 -8.16 8.25 9.67
N VAL A 25 -7.45 9.11 8.92
CA VAL A 25 -6.60 8.70 7.79
C VAL A 25 -5.38 7.94 8.30
N THR A 26 -5.21 6.70 7.84
CA THR A 26 -4.05 5.86 8.13
C THR A 26 -3.06 5.89 6.99
N SER A 27 -1.78 5.70 7.33
CA SER A 27 -0.73 5.53 6.34
C SER A 27 0.24 4.45 6.76
N ARG A 28 0.15 3.30 6.09
CA ARG A 28 0.93 2.10 6.41
C ARG A 28 1.95 1.85 5.31
N GLN A 29 3.16 1.48 5.71
CA GLN A 29 4.28 1.26 4.79
C GLN A 29 4.67 -0.20 4.80
N PHE A 30 4.84 -0.77 3.62
CA PHE A 30 5.25 -2.16 3.43
C PHE A 30 6.46 -2.22 2.50
N TYR A 31 7.26 -3.27 2.67
CA TYR A 31 8.32 -3.63 1.75
C TYR A 31 7.88 -4.87 0.99
N VAL A 32 7.65 -4.72 -0.31
CA VAL A 32 7.23 -5.81 -1.19
C VAL A 32 8.38 -6.16 -2.13
N LYS A 33 8.35 -7.32 -2.77
CA LYS A 33 9.39 -7.70 -3.73
C LYS A 33 9.34 -6.78 -4.96
N GLN A 34 10.47 -6.42 -5.53
CA GLN A 34 10.50 -5.73 -6.83
C GLN A 34 9.85 -6.63 -7.90
N GLY A 35 8.97 -6.06 -8.71
CA GLY A 35 8.12 -6.81 -9.65
C GLY A 35 6.76 -7.23 -9.10
N THR A 36 6.44 -6.89 -7.84
CA THR A 36 5.08 -7.04 -7.30
C THR A 36 4.09 -6.31 -8.21
N THR A 37 3.07 -7.03 -8.63
CA THR A 37 2.03 -6.58 -9.55
C THR A 37 0.97 -5.74 -8.84
N ILE A 38 0.18 -5.00 -9.62
CA ILE A 38 -0.98 -4.25 -9.10
C ILE A 38 -1.97 -5.19 -8.40
N THR A 39 -2.18 -6.39 -8.96
CA THR A 39 -3.10 -7.39 -8.39
C THR A 39 -2.66 -7.83 -7.00
N GLU A 40 -1.37 -8.11 -6.79
CA GLU A 40 -0.83 -8.50 -5.48
C GLU A 40 -0.92 -7.35 -4.47
N LEU A 41 -0.71 -6.09 -4.90
CA LEU A 41 -0.92 -4.92 -4.04
C LEU A 41 -2.38 -4.74 -3.65
N ASN A 42 -3.31 -5.01 -4.57
CA ASN A 42 -4.74 -4.99 -4.28
C ASN A 42 -5.13 -6.11 -3.31
N GLN A 43 -4.57 -7.31 -3.44
CA GLN A 43 -4.77 -8.41 -2.50
C GLN A 43 -4.28 -8.05 -1.09
N LEU A 44 -3.11 -7.40 -0.98
CA LEU A 44 -2.62 -6.89 0.30
C LEU A 44 -3.60 -5.88 0.92
N ALA A 45 -4.10 -4.94 0.12
CA ALA A 45 -5.06 -3.94 0.60
C ALA A 45 -6.39 -4.57 1.03
N GLN A 46 -6.89 -5.57 0.30
CA GLN A 46 -8.08 -6.35 0.69
C GLN A 46 -7.87 -7.12 1.99
N LEU A 47 -6.68 -7.71 2.19
CA LEU A 47 -6.35 -8.37 3.45
C LEU A 47 -6.38 -7.38 4.62
N MET A 48 -5.90 -6.16 4.42
CA MET A 48 -5.95 -5.12 5.46
C MET A 48 -7.38 -4.73 5.84
N LEU A 49 -8.30 -4.69 4.88
CA LEU A 49 -9.73 -4.50 5.15
C LEU A 49 -10.30 -5.67 5.96
N GLN A 50 -10.00 -6.90 5.56
CA GLN A 50 -10.50 -8.11 6.23
C GLN A 50 -9.99 -8.25 7.67
N LEU A 51 -8.76 -7.81 7.94
CA LEU A 51 -8.17 -7.78 9.28
C LEU A 51 -8.72 -6.64 10.15
N GLY A 52 -9.57 -5.76 9.61
CA GLY A 52 -10.08 -4.58 10.32
C GLY A 52 -9.00 -3.53 10.59
N ALA A 53 -7.85 -3.61 9.92
CA ALA A 53 -6.78 -2.63 10.07
C ALA A 53 -7.15 -1.28 9.45
N GLU A 54 -8.01 -1.32 8.42
CA GLU A 54 -8.56 -0.21 7.66
C GLU A 54 -10.01 -0.59 7.26
N ILE A 55 -10.89 0.40 7.09
CA ILE A 55 -12.29 0.18 6.68
C ILE A 55 -12.54 0.56 5.22
N ALA A 56 -11.64 1.39 4.68
CA ALA A 56 -11.60 1.81 3.29
C ALA A 56 -10.15 2.09 2.92
N ILE A 57 -9.81 1.81 1.66
CA ILE A 57 -8.50 2.10 1.07
C ILE A 57 -8.69 3.26 0.10
N ASP A 58 -8.01 4.36 0.36
CA ASP A 58 -8.07 5.55 -0.49
C ASP A 58 -7.03 5.47 -1.61
N LYS A 59 -5.80 5.01 -1.29
CA LYS A 59 -4.69 5.04 -2.24
C LYS A 59 -3.58 4.05 -1.92
N ILE A 60 -3.00 3.47 -2.96
CA ILE A 60 -1.73 2.74 -2.89
C ILE A 60 -0.69 3.48 -3.73
N THR A 61 0.46 3.78 -3.14
CA THR A 61 1.58 4.46 -3.81
C THR A 61 2.88 3.73 -3.59
N THR A 62 3.66 3.55 -4.64
CA THR A 62 5.06 3.12 -4.55
C THR A 62 5.92 4.33 -4.17
N VAL A 63 6.62 4.24 -3.04
CA VAL A 63 7.45 5.33 -2.51
C VAL A 63 8.68 5.55 -3.39
N ASP A 64 9.22 4.49 -4.00
CA ASP A 64 10.44 4.57 -4.83
C ASP A 64 10.18 4.99 -6.28
N THR A 65 8.96 4.85 -6.81
CA THR A 65 8.69 5.18 -8.24
C THR A 65 7.73 6.34 -8.46
N LYS A 66 7.20 6.98 -7.41
CA LYS A 66 6.19 8.08 -7.48
C LYS A 66 4.97 7.74 -8.36
N ALA A 67 4.71 6.47 -8.66
CA ALA A 67 3.59 6.04 -9.47
C ALA A 67 2.33 5.94 -8.59
N HIS A 68 1.26 6.61 -9.01
CA HIS A 68 -0.07 6.46 -8.41
C HIS A 68 -0.74 5.24 -9.05
N LEU A 69 -0.97 4.18 -8.28
CA LEU A 69 -1.40 2.88 -8.79
C LEU A 69 -2.86 2.54 -8.46
N PHE A 70 -3.57 3.43 -7.77
CA PHE A 70 -4.95 3.17 -7.35
C PHE A 70 -5.92 4.08 -8.09
N ASN A 71 -6.79 3.47 -8.90
CA ASN A 71 -7.97 4.10 -9.48
C ASN A 71 -9.20 3.30 -9.04
N PRO A 72 -10.06 3.81 -8.15
CA PRO A 72 -11.21 3.07 -7.62
C PRO A 72 -12.31 2.81 -8.66
N ASN A 73 -12.23 3.39 -9.87
CA ASN A 73 -13.29 3.34 -10.89
C ASN A 73 -13.22 2.13 -11.85
N THR A 74 -12.47 1.07 -11.57
CA THR A 74 -12.41 -0.13 -12.46
C THR A 74 -13.07 -1.37 -11.87
N ILE A 75 -13.90 -1.24 -10.83
CA ILE A 75 -14.80 -2.31 -10.38
C ILE A 75 -16.21 -2.01 -10.89
N THR A 76 -16.44 -2.20 -12.19
CA THR A 76 -17.79 -2.38 -12.74
C THR A 76 -17.73 -3.55 -13.72
N ASN A 77 -18.40 -4.64 -13.33
CA ASN A 77 -18.79 -5.74 -14.23
C ASN A 77 -19.61 -5.22 -15.41
#